data_AF-A0A2T1C0Q3-F1
#
_entry.id   AF-A0A2T1C0Q3-F1
#
_cell.length_a   1.000
_cell.length_b   1.000
_cell.length_c   1.000
_cell.angle_alpha   90.00
_cell.angle_beta   90.00
_cell.angle_gamma   90.00
#
_symmetry.space_group_name_H-M   'P 1'
#
loop_
_entity.id
_entity.type
_entity.pdbx_description
1 polymer ?
#
loop_
_entity_poly.entity_id
_entity_poly.type
_entity_poly.pdbx_seq_one_letter_code
_entity_poly.pdbx_strand_id
1 'polypeptide(L)'
;MAKKTKNSKESKQLSLFDSALDSNSEITDQADDSWLEGDFGFDGDSDRTIETKSELLTLKLLREAIQSQNPDDQVMTDFAEYVLPNLLSIAIGVTAKGGKFFDELDRKNEAEGKTKVRRDNAADQSLNTHLLNGLFPANLIERRLHKLDTSVQRVVGERERRLVIAGFILHDFEKFPDVPNNCRKLALEEHRQIIDKKVRQLGLDTFIDSENPEAYKEYLDDLLCMAYNAQRRWDTNWNFSEFGLNPLLKDRTLRSLSDLTCLADSLASIIKHPQDADNPRLNEIIHSLSDGKLKFTYHRISENRGVLTNVVNNALIQVHTQINTDENIYYEPLLYLPTGVIYLARRDAPAISLDDVPNQVIENIKSLCSGQLKLRQMGFGRDGKGMKYAEYYNLFFDEIGLMKVALDATLRVLNANKNSVGKSRSDNLVKFQQQNVLSADYDFNFTNDIRIDQIAEFGDLICRKIWGESVNRIEAACKKDKNLPKLPAIDLTQKVAGFWEITEYLPQIREIQRINESLKENKLKGNTGGVPYEWY
;
A
#
# COMPACT_ATOMS: atom_id res chain seq x y z
N MET A 1 58.41 -6.35 29.61
CA MET A 1 57.13 -6.91 30.12
C MET A 1 56.07 -5.82 30.03
N ALA A 2 54.82 -6.21 29.74
CA ALA A 2 53.63 -5.39 29.52
C ALA A 2 53.33 -4.92 28.07
N LYS A 3 52.13 -5.32 27.66
CA LYS A 3 51.17 -4.77 26.69
C LYS A 3 51.45 -4.88 25.18
N LYS A 4 50.76 -5.85 24.56
CA LYS A 4 50.28 -5.80 23.17
C LYS A 4 48.75 -5.97 23.13
N THR A 5 48.10 -4.86 22.80
CA THR A 5 46.98 -4.66 21.86
C THR A 5 46.10 -5.85 21.44
N LYS A 6 44.77 -5.68 21.58
CA LYS A 6 43.79 -6.22 20.63
C LYS A 6 42.61 -5.25 20.49
N ASN A 7 42.38 -4.81 19.26
CA ASN A 7 41.29 -3.93 18.82
C ASN A 7 39.93 -4.62 18.93
N SER A 8 38.94 -3.92 19.50
CA SER A 8 37.52 -4.12 19.19
C SER A 8 36.96 -2.79 18.70
N LYS A 9 36.58 -2.74 17.41
CA LYS A 9 35.83 -1.62 16.83
C LYS A 9 34.37 -1.72 17.31
N GLU A 10 33.99 -0.87 18.25
CA GLU A 10 32.59 -0.52 18.48
C GLU A 10 32.13 0.45 17.39
N SER A 11 31.04 0.10 16.72
CA SER A 11 30.31 0.97 15.81
C SER A 11 29.61 2.07 16.61
N LYS A 12 30.19 3.29 16.60
CA LYS A 12 29.54 4.49 17.15
C LYS A 12 28.40 4.92 16.21
N GLN A 13 27.19 4.82 16.73
CA GLN A 13 26.00 5.48 16.22
C GLN A 13 26.19 7.01 16.39
N LEU A 14 26.06 7.77 15.31
CA LEU A 14 26.27 9.23 15.30
C LEU A 14 25.12 9.91 16.07
N SER A 15 25.46 10.52 17.21
CA SER A 15 24.63 11.48 17.95
C SER A 15 24.51 12.77 17.14
N LEU A 16 23.27 13.20 16.89
CA LEU A 16 22.93 14.32 16.00
C LEU A 16 22.79 15.68 16.73
N PHE A 17 23.21 15.79 17.99
CA PHE A 17 22.96 16.97 18.82
C PHE A 17 24.14 17.38 19.72
N ASP A 18 25.38 17.36 19.21
CA ASP A 18 26.50 17.99 19.89
C ASP A 18 27.38 18.79 18.92
N SER A 19 27.16 20.11 18.87
CA SER A 19 28.24 21.07 18.64
C SER A 19 27.80 22.46 19.12
N ALA A 20 28.47 22.91 20.18
CA ALA A 20 28.41 24.27 20.67
C ALA A 20 29.47 25.15 19.99
N LEU A 21 29.09 26.43 19.82
CA LEU A 21 29.89 27.66 19.77
C LEU A 21 30.49 28.19 18.45
N ASP A 22 30.16 29.48 18.27
CA ASP A 22 30.93 30.61 17.74
C ASP A 22 30.90 31.00 16.25
N SER A 23 30.00 31.97 15.99
CA SER A 23 30.25 33.35 15.53
C SER A 23 31.16 33.66 14.31
N ASN A 24 30.57 34.45 13.40
CA ASN A 24 31.11 35.29 12.32
C ASN A 24 31.49 34.66 10.96
N SER A 25 30.56 34.76 10.00
CA SER A 25 30.80 35.48 8.75
C SER A 25 29.49 35.68 7.97
N GLU A 26 29.08 36.93 7.81
CA GLU A 26 28.00 37.38 6.93
C GLU A 26 28.32 37.06 5.47
N ILE A 27 27.43 36.36 4.76
CA ILE A 27 27.11 36.64 3.34
C ILE A 27 25.62 36.37 3.15
N THR A 28 24.92 37.44 2.78
CA THR A 28 23.52 37.53 2.38
C THR A 28 23.23 36.73 1.11
N ASP A 29 22.16 35.94 1.11
CA ASP A 29 21.36 35.68 -0.09
C ASP A 29 19.92 35.36 0.33
N GLN A 30 19.01 36.28 -0.01
CA GLN A 30 17.57 36.11 0.08
C GLN A 30 17.12 35.09 -0.96
N ALA A 31 16.65 33.93 -0.51
CA ALA A 31 15.83 33.03 -1.30
C ALA A 31 14.60 32.66 -0.47
N ASP A 32 13.43 33.11 -0.95
CA ASP A 32 12.08 32.91 -0.43
C ASP A 32 11.80 31.50 0.10
N ASP A 33 11.66 31.38 1.42
CA ASP A 33 11.04 30.25 2.14
C ASP A 33 9.49 30.29 2.05
N SER A 34 8.96 30.61 0.88
CA SER A 34 7.51 30.73 0.62
C SER A 34 6.83 29.39 0.26
N TRP A 35 7.49 28.24 0.47
CA TRP A 35 7.00 26.92 0.01
C TRP A 35 6.34 26.06 1.09
N LEU A 36 6.23 26.52 2.34
CA LEU A 36 5.65 25.74 3.44
C LEU A 36 4.35 26.29 4.06
N GLU A 37 3.82 27.40 3.55
CA GLU A 37 2.52 27.94 3.99
C GLU A 37 1.46 27.79 2.88
N GLY A 38 1.07 26.54 2.64
CA GLY A 38 -0.14 26.20 1.92
C GLY A 38 -1.26 25.89 2.91
N ASP A 39 -1.97 26.95 3.30
CA ASP A 39 -3.22 26.90 4.05
C ASP A 39 -4.24 26.02 3.30
N PHE A 40 -4.62 24.88 3.89
CA PHE A 40 -5.69 24.03 3.39
C PHE A 40 -7.01 24.71 3.69
N GLY A 41 -7.45 25.58 2.79
CA GLY A 41 -8.71 26.32 2.87
C GLY A 41 -9.91 25.42 3.19
N PHE A 42 -10.30 25.42 4.47
CA PHE A 42 -11.60 25.02 4.97
C PHE A 42 -12.21 26.21 5.74
N ASP A 43 -12.37 27.34 5.05
CA ASP A 43 -13.26 28.41 5.51
C ASP A 43 -14.66 28.11 4.96
N GLY A 44 -15.39 27.35 5.75
CA GLY A 44 -16.83 27.13 5.60
C GLY A 44 -17.50 27.44 6.93
N ASP A 45 -17.84 28.73 7.13
CA ASP A 45 -18.78 29.16 8.16
C ASP A 45 -20.09 28.38 7.96
N SER A 46 -20.34 27.39 8.83
CA SER A 46 -21.61 26.69 8.86
C SER A 46 -22.05 26.47 10.30
N ASP A 47 -23.29 26.86 10.53
CA ASP A 47 -23.97 26.94 11.81
C ASP A 47 -23.84 25.67 12.65
N ARG A 48 -23.46 25.88 13.91
CA ARG A 48 -23.55 24.90 14.98
C ARG A 48 -25.02 24.56 15.24
N THR A 49 -25.47 23.36 14.83
CA THR A 49 -26.32 22.42 15.62
C THR A 49 -26.88 21.30 14.75
N ILE A 50 -26.05 20.31 14.41
CA ILE A 50 -26.51 18.93 14.19
C ILE A 50 -25.44 18.02 14.80
N GLU A 51 -25.69 17.47 15.99
CA GLU A 51 -24.92 16.33 16.51
C GLU A 51 -25.30 15.09 15.69
N THR A 52 -24.69 14.92 14.52
CA THR A 52 -24.55 13.58 13.95
C THR A 52 -23.55 12.84 14.82
N LYS A 53 -23.95 11.70 15.42
CA LYS A 53 -23.01 10.75 16.03
C LYS A 53 -21.99 10.37 14.95
N SER A 54 -20.86 11.08 14.92
CA SER A 54 -19.77 10.81 14.00
C SER A 54 -19.22 9.42 14.36
N GLU A 55 -19.38 8.47 13.46
CA GLU A 55 -18.77 7.15 13.61
C GLU A 55 -17.26 7.32 13.71
N LEU A 56 -16.62 6.60 14.63
CA LEU A 56 -15.16 6.64 14.77
C LEU A 56 -14.53 6.22 13.44
N LEU A 57 -13.64 7.06 12.89
CA LEU A 57 -12.96 6.80 11.62
C LEU A 57 -12.30 5.41 11.60
N THR A 58 -11.71 4.98 12.72
CA THR A 58 -11.12 3.64 12.88
C THR A 58 -12.14 2.52 12.68
N LEU A 59 -13.35 2.66 13.21
CA LEU A 59 -14.40 1.66 13.05
C LEU A 59 -14.84 1.59 11.58
N LYS A 60 -15.06 2.76 10.96
CA LYS A 60 -15.42 2.84 9.54
C LYS A 60 -14.36 2.18 8.64
N LEU A 61 -13.08 2.53 8.82
CA LEU A 61 -11.98 1.99 8.04
C LEU A 61 -11.82 0.47 8.24
N LEU A 62 -11.99 -0.03 9.47
CA LEU A 62 -11.95 -1.48 9.73
C LEU A 62 -13.12 -2.22 9.11
N ARG A 63 -14.34 -1.67 9.15
CA ARG A 63 -15.52 -2.24 8.48
C ARG A 63 -15.30 -2.32 6.98
N GLU A 64 -14.86 -1.23 6.35
CA GLU A 64 -14.54 -1.19 4.92
C GLU A 64 -13.43 -2.20 4.55
N ALA A 65 -12.39 -2.32 5.38
CA ALA A 65 -11.31 -3.28 5.17
C ALA A 65 -11.79 -4.74 5.29
N ILE A 66 -12.62 -5.06 6.29
CA ILE A 66 -13.17 -6.41 6.48
C ILE A 66 -14.04 -6.81 5.28
N GLN A 67 -14.93 -5.91 4.84
CA GLN A 67 -15.79 -6.14 3.68
C GLN A 67 -14.98 -6.31 2.39
N SER A 68 -13.98 -5.45 2.16
CA SER A 68 -13.14 -5.53 0.96
C SER A 68 -12.29 -6.81 0.89
N GLN A 69 -11.81 -7.32 2.04
CA GLN A 69 -10.98 -8.54 2.09
C GLN A 69 -11.81 -9.84 2.10
N ASN A 70 -13.09 -9.76 2.47
CA ASN A 70 -13.99 -10.91 2.55
C ASN A 70 -15.26 -10.65 1.73
N PRO A 71 -15.14 -10.50 0.40
CA PRO A 71 -16.32 -10.38 -0.45
C PRO A 71 -17.18 -11.63 -0.30
N ASP A 72 -18.49 -11.41 -0.23
CA ASP A 72 -19.52 -12.46 -0.09
C ASP A 72 -19.43 -13.30 1.20
N ASP A 73 -18.79 -12.78 2.24
CA ASP A 73 -18.67 -13.44 3.54
C ASP A 73 -19.61 -12.82 4.59
N GLN A 74 -20.80 -13.42 4.71
CA GLN A 74 -21.81 -12.93 5.65
C GLN A 74 -21.33 -12.97 7.11
N VAL A 75 -20.57 -14.01 7.50
CA VAL A 75 -20.07 -14.14 8.88
C VAL A 75 -19.13 -12.98 9.22
N MET A 76 -18.20 -12.63 8.33
CA MET A 76 -17.30 -11.50 8.58
C MET A 76 -18.02 -10.14 8.51
N THR A 77 -19.07 -10.04 7.70
CA THR A 77 -19.93 -8.86 7.64
C THR A 77 -20.67 -8.66 8.97
N ASP A 78 -21.29 -9.72 9.49
CA ASP A 78 -22.00 -9.70 10.78
C ASP A 78 -21.05 -9.46 11.95
N PHE A 79 -19.82 -10.00 11.90
CA PHE A 79 -18.79 -9.68 12.89
C PHE A 79 -18.46 -8.18 12.90
N ALA A 80 -18.29 -7.57 11.71
CA ALA A 80 -17.98 -6.15 11.58
C ALA A 80 -19.15 -5.25 12.04
N GLU A 81 -20.39 -5.73 11.91
CA GLU A 81 -21.57 -4.98 12.30
C GLU A 81 -21.87 -5.12 13.80
N TYR A 82 -21.98 -6.36 14.30
CA TYR A 82 -22.49 -6.64 15.65
C TYR A 82 -21.39 -6.73 16.71
N VAL A 83 -20.21 -7.24 16.37
CA VAL A 83 -19.16 -7.56 17.36
C VAL A 83 -18.09 -6.49 17.44
N LEU A 84 -17.59 -6.04 16.29
CA LEU A 84 -16.47 -5.11 16.21
C LEU A 84 -16.70 -3.78 16.98
N PRO A 85 -17.85 -3.10 16.87
CA PRO A 85 -18.07 -1.84 17.60
C PRO A 85 -18.01 -2.02 19.12
N ASN A 86 -18.63 -3.11 19.62
CA ASN A 86 -18.67 -3.44 21.04
C ASN A 86 -17.30 -3.87 21.55
N LEU A 87 -16.59 -4.69 20.78
CA LEU A 87 -15.23 -5.11 21.08
C LEU A 87 -14.29 -3.90 21.22
N LEU A 88 -14.30 -3.00 20.23
CA LEU A 88 -13.49 -1.79 20.27
C LEU A 88 -13.82 -0.95 21.50
N SER A 89 -15.10 -0.75 21.82
CA SER A 89 -15.55 0.01 22.99
C SER A 89 -15.05 -0.59 24.32
N ILE A 90 -15.19 -1.91 24.50
CA ILE A 90 -14.94 -2.59 25.78
C ILE A 90 -13.44 -2.78 26.05
N ALA A 91 -12.63 -2.99 25.01
CA ALA A 91 -11.20 -3.29 25.15
C ALA A 91 -10.28 -2.07 24.92
N ILE A 92 -10.82 -0.85 24.84
CA ILE A 92 -10.02 0.39 24.89
C ILE A 92 -9.20 0.43 26.19
N GLY A 93 -7.88 0.61 26.05
CA GLY A 93 -6.95 0.73 27.18
C GLY A 93 -6.65 -0.58 27.93
N VAL A 94 -7.18 -1.72 27.48
CA VAL A 94 -6.94 -3.03 28.12
C VAL A 94 -5.74 -3.71 27.48
N THR A 95 -4.83 -4.25 28.30
CA THR A 95 -3.63 -4.97 27.85
C THR A 95 -3.86 -6.47 27.81
N ALA A 96 -3.46 -7.14 26.72
CA ALA A 96 -3.57 -8.60 26.57
C ALA A 96 -2.43 -9.33 27.30
N LYS A 97 -1.20 -8.83 27.11
CA LYS A 97 0.04 -9.36 27.70
C LYS A 97 0.81 -8.25 28.41
N GLY A 98 1.49 -8.61 29.50
CA GLY A 98 2.44 -7.75 30.21
C GLY A 98 1.85 -6.62 31.06
N GLY A 99 0.78 -5.95 30.62
CA GLY A 99 0.36 -4.69 31.26
C GLY A 99 -0.02 -4.78 32.74
N LYS A 100 -0.84 -5.75 33.18
CA LYS A 100 -1.14 -5.91 34.63
C LYS A 100 0.13 -6.18 35.48
N PHE A 101 1.09 -6.91 34.92
CA PHE A 101 2.37 -7.18 35.59
C PHE A 101 3.23 -5.91 35.67
N PHE A 102 3.29 -5.11 34.61
CA PHE A 102 4.00 -3.83 34.62
C PHE A 102 3.31 -2.78 35.50
N ASP A 103 1.98 -2.77 35.56
CA ASP A 103 1.23 -1.85 36.42
C ASP A 103 1.43 -2.20 37.92
N GLU A 104 1.47 -3.48 38.27
CA GLU A 104 1.84 -3.93 39.63
C GLU A 104 3.31 -3.61 39.95
N LEU A 105 4.20 -3.83 38.99
CA LEU A 105 5.64 -3.56 39.14
C LEU A 105 5.94 -2.07 39.22
N ASP A 106 5.19 -1.23 38.48
CA ASP A 106 5.25 0.22 38.55
C ASP A 106 4.66 0.74 39.86
N ARG A 107 3.53 0.21 40.36
CA ARG A 107 3.02 0.54 41.71
C ARG A 107 4.04 0.17 42.79
N LYS A 108 4.72 -0.97 42.64
CA LYS A 108 5.75 -1.41 43.58
C LYS A 108 6.99 -0.52 43.49
N ASN A 109 7.43 -0.15 42.29
CA ASN A 109 8.56 0.76 42.08
C ASN A 109 8.24 2.17 42.59
N GLU A 110 7.04 2.68 42.35
CA GLU A 110 6.57 3.96 42.91
C GLU A 110 6.56 3.93 44.44
N ALA A 111 6.09 2.83 45.06
CA ALA A 111 6.13 2.65 46.51
C ALA A 111 7.57 2.52 47.07
N GLU A 112 8.52 2.04 46.26
CA GLU A 112 9.94 1.90 46.60
C GLU A 112 10.79 3.10 46.12
N GLY A 113 10.20 4.16 45.57
CA GLY A 113 10.89 5.36 45.06
C GLY A 113 11.78 5.11 43.82
N LYS A 114 11.55 4.01 43.10
CA LYS A 114 12.30 3.60 41.90
C LYS A 114 11.60 4.10 40.64
N THR A 115 12.39 4.29 39.57
CA THR A 115 11.87 4.65 38.25
C THR A 115 10.99 3.55 37.67
N LYS A 116 9.95 3.93 36.93
CA LYS A 116 9.05 3.01 36.22
C LYS A 116 9.81 2.07 35.30
N VAL A 117 9.27 0.88 35.11
CA VAL A 117 9.89 -0.13 34.27
C VAL A 117 9.85 0.30 32.82
N ARG A 118 10.99 0.16 32.15
CA ARG A 118 11.14 0.42 30.73
C ARG A 118 10.29 -0.59 29.94
N ARG A 119 9.26 -0.08 29.24
CA ARG A 119 8.25 -0.87 28.51
C ARG A 119 8.64 -1.18 27.06
N ASP A 120 9.80 -0.71 26.62
CA ASP A 120 10.31 -0.82 25.26
C ASP A 120 10.70 -2.25 24.83
N ASN A 121 10.87 -3.17 25.78
CA ASN A 121 11.11 -4.59 25.54
C ASN A 121 9.87 -5.47 25.81
N ALA A 122 8.80 -4.88 26.34
CA ALA A 122 7.56 -5.58 26.56
C ALA A 122 6.80 -5.57 25.24
N ALA A 123 6.60 -6.73 24.62
CA ALA A 123 5.71 -6.88 23.47
C ALA A 123 4.23 -6.68 23.89
N ASP A 124 3.95 -5.55 24.55
CA ASP A 124 2.66 -5.18 25.11
C ASP A 124 1.71 -4.87 23.94
N GLN A 125 0.67 -5.69 23.85
CA GLN A 125 -0.36 -5.62 22.83
C GLN A 125 -1.68 -5.37 23.55
N SER A 126 -2.48 -4.43 23.06
CA SER A 126 -3.84 -4.23 23.59
C SER A 126 -4.68 -5.49 23.37
N LEU A 127 -5.70 -5.73 24.20
CA LEU A 127 -6.62 -6.85 24.02
C LEU A 127 -7.30 -6.82 22.64
N ASN A 128 -7.70 -5.62 22.18
CA ASN A 128 -8.20 -5.41 20.82
C ASN A 128 -7.20 -5.89 19.76
N THR A 129 -5.95 -5.44 19.86
CA THR A 129 -4.92 -5.80 18.90
C THR A 129 -4.61 -7.30 18.96
N HIS A 130 -4.63 -7.95 20.13
CA HIS A 130 -4.43 -9.40 20.28
C HIS A 130 -5.52 -10.19 19.57
N LEU A 131 -6.77 -9.85 19.86
CA LEU A 131 -7.93 -10.52 19.26
C LEU A 131 -7.99 -10.29 17.75
N LEU A 132 -7.83 -9.06 17.26
CA LEU A 132 -7.89 -8.80 15.82
C LEU A 132 -6.71 -9.44 15.06
N ASN A 133 -5.49 -9.40 15.61
CA ASN A 133 -4.33 -10.02 14.98
C ASN A 133 -4.38 -11.56 15.00
N GLY A 134 -5.16 -12.18 15.88
CA GLY A 134 -5.39 -13.62 15.87
C GLY A 134 -6.54 -14.01 14.94
N LEU A 135 -7.65 -13.27 14.99
CA LEU A 135 -8.88 -13.56 14.26
C LEU A 135 -8.69 -13.50 12.75
N PHE A 136 -8.14 -12.41 12.22
CA PHE A 136 -8.06 -12.21 10.78
C PHE A 136 -7.20 -13.25 10.04
N PRO A 137 -5.97 -13.58 10.48
CA PRO A 137 -5.21 -14.63 9.81
C PRO A 137 -5.83 -16.02 10.04
N ALA A 138 -6.42 -16.30 11.21
CA ALA A 138 -7.11 -17.57 11.43
C ALA A 138 -8.34 -17.73 10.51
N ASN A 139 -9.08 -16.64 10.27
CA ASN A 139 -10.18 -16.59 9.33
C ASN A 139 -9.72 -16.87 7.88
N LEU A 140 -8.60 -16.27 7.45
CA LEU A 140 -8.03 -16.56 6.12
C LEU A 140 -7.63 -18.03 5.99
N ILE A 141 -7.01 -18.60 7.02
CA ILE A 141 -6.66 -20.02 7.06
C ILE A 141 -7.92 -20.88 7.00
N GLU A 142 -8.94 -20.60 7.80
CA GLU A 142 -10.21 -21.36 7.79
C GLU A 142 -10.86 -21.34 6.40
N ARG A 143 -10.97 -20.17 5.76
CA ARG A 143 -11.47 -20.06 4.38
C ARG A 143 -10.63 -20.88 3.41
N ARG A 144 -9.31 -20.92 3.59
CA ARG A 144 -8.42 -21.75 2.78
C ARG A 144 -8.67 -23.24 3.01
N LEU A 145 -8.87 -23.66 4.26
CA LEU A 145 -9.18 -25.03 4.63
C LEU A 145 -10.52 -25.50 4.04
N HIS A 146 -11.53 -24.64 3.99
CA HIS A 146 -12.82 -24.93 3.35
C HIS A 146 -12.69 -25.18 1.83
N LYS A 147 -11.71 -24.58 1.16
CA LYS A 147 -11.44 -24.82 -0.27
C LYS A 147 -10.64 -26.10 -0.54
N LEU A 148 -10.20 -26.79 0.51
CA LEU A 148 -9.43 -28.02 0.42
C LEU A 148 -10.27 -29.18 0.99
N ASP A 149 -10.03 -30.39 0.49
CA ASP A 149 -10.62 -31.60 1.07
C ASP A 149 -9.98 -31.89 2.45
N THR A 150 -10.47 -31.25 3.51
CA THR A 150 -9.91 -31.32 4.87
C THR A 150 -10.96 -31.73 5.89
N SER A 151 -10.53 -32.15 7.08
CA SER A 151 -11.42 -32.38 8.22
C SER A 151 -12.27 -31.15 8.55
N VAL A 152 -11.66 -29.95 8.50
CA VAL A 152 -12.36 -28.67 8.74
C VAL A 152 -13.48 -28.44 7.73
N GLN A 153 -13.21 -28.64 6.44
CA GLN A 153 -14.23 -28.51 5.38
C GLN A 153 -15.46 -29.39 5.58
N ARG A 154 -15.30 -30.57 6.22
CA ARG A 154 -16.39 -31.53 6.44
C ARG A 154 -17.23 -31.22 7.70
N VAL A 155 -16.71 -30.44 8.64
CA VAL A 155 -17.32 -30.27 9.98
C VAL A 155 -17.59 -28.83 10.38
N VAL A 156 -17.01 -27.85 9.70
CA VAL A 156 -17.17 -26.42 9.99
C VAL A 156 -18.08 -25.81 8.92
N GLY A 157 -19.36 -25.62 9.27
CA GLY A 157 -20.30 -24.80 8.51
C GLY A 157 -20.38 -23.38 9.06
N GLU A 158 -21.37 -22.63 8.61
CA GLU A 158 -21.55 -21.23 9.02
C GLU A 158 -21.74 -21.08 10.53
N ARG A 159 -22.60 -21.92 11.14
CA ARG A 159 -22.85 -21.90 12.58
C ARG A 159 -21.57 -22.17 13.38
N GLU A 160 -20.84 -23.22 13.01
CA GLU A 160 -19.59 -23.58 13.67
C GLU A 160 -18.53 -22.48 13.51
N ARG A 161 -18.53 -21.77 12.38
CA ARG A 161 -17.67 -20.62 12.14
C ARG A 161 -18.02 -19.41 13.02
N ARG A 162 -19.30 -19.13 13.23
CA ARG A 162 -19.75 -18.11 14.21
C ARG A 162 -19.34 -18.50 15.63
N LEU A 163 -19.52 -19.77 16.00
CA LEU A 163 -19.13 -20.28 17.32
C LEU A 163 -17.62 -20.21 17.58
N VAL A 164 -16.76 -20.54 16.60
CA VAL A 164 -15.30 -20.46 16.79
C VAL A 164 -14.81 -19.02 16.90
N ILE A 165 -15.40 -18.09 16.15
CA ILE A 165 -15.11 -16.65 16.27
C ILE A 165 -15.52 -16.17 17.67
N ALA A 166 -16.73 -16.51 18.13
CA ALA A 166 -17.19 -16.17 19.47
C ALA A 166 -16.29 -16.77 20.56
N GLY A 167 -15.99 -18.07 20.48
CA GLY A 167 -15.10 -18.78 21.41
C GLY A 167 -13.70 -18.16 21.46
N PHE A 168 -13.16 -17.74 20.31
CA PHE A 168 -11.89 -17.03 20.26
C PHE A 168 -11.97 -15.63 20.86
N ILE A 169 -13.00 -14.82 20.60
CA ILE A 169 -13.13 -13.52 21.26
C ILE A 169 -13.20 -13.67 22.80
N LEU A 170 -13.78 -14.76 23.27
CA LEU A 170 -13.96 -15.06 24.69
C LEU A 170 -12.76 -15.78 25.34
N HIS A 171 -11.72 -16.19 24.61
CA HIS A 171 -10.69 -17.10 25.18
C HIS A 171 -9.94 -16.55 26.39
N ASP A 172 -9.65 -15.26 26.35
CA ASP A 172 -8.96 -14.49 27.38
C ASP A 172 -9.97 -13.65 28.18
N PHE A 173 -11.15 -14.22 28.50
CA PHE A 173 -12.21 -13.48 29.19
C PHE A 173 -11.79 -12.88 30.53
N GLU A 174 -10.77 -13.44 31.19
CA GLU A 174 -10.18 -12.88 32.43
C GLU A 174 -9.51 -11.51 32.24
N LYS A 175 -9.21 -11.13 30.99
CA LYS A 175 -8.55 -9.86 30.66
C LYS A 175 -9.54 -8.70 30.59
N PHE A 176 -10.84 -8.97 30.45
CA PHE A 176 -11.84 -7.91 30.41
C PHE A 176 -11.89 -7.13 31.74
N PRO A 177 -12.13 -5.80 31.69
CA PRO A 177 -11.93 -4.91 32.83
C PRO A 177 -12.94 -5.14 33.98
N ASP A 178 -14.14 -5.60 33.67
CA ASP A 178 -15.22 -5.89 34.61
C ASP A 178 -15.27 -7.37 35.04
N VAL A 179 -14.23 -8.15 34.73
CA VAL A 179 -14.09 -9.54 35.18
C VAL A 179 -13.17 -9.59 36.42
N PRO A 180 -13.52 -10.35 37.47
CA PRO A 180 -12.71 -10.43 38.68
C PRO A 180 -11.27 -10.91 38.41
N ASN A 181 -10.27 -10.31 39.06
CA ASN A 181 -8.85 -10.63 38.82
C ASN A 181 -8.47 -12.10 39.12
N ASN A 182 -9.23 -12.81 39.94
CA ASN A 182 -9.05 -14.23 40.24
C ASN A 182 -10.14 -15.10 39.59
N CYS A 183 -10.75 -14.65 38.48
CA CYS A 183 -11.90 -15.34 37.90
C CYS A 183 -11.61 -16.81 37.63
N ARG A 184 -10.41 -17.20 37.18
CA ARG A 184 -10.03 -18.60 36.90
C ARG A 184 -10.11 -19.54 38.12
N LYS A 185 -10.23 -19.03 39.35
CA LYS A 185 -10.42 -19.81 40.58
C LYS A 185 -11.89 -19.97 41.00
N LEU A 186 -12.81 -19.33 40.27
CA LEU A 186 -14.23 -19.36 40.55
C LEU A 186 -14.82 -20.72 40.17
N ALA A 187 -16.04 -20.99 40.66
CA ALA A 187 -16.77 -22.18 40.27
C ALA A 187 -17.18 -22.12 38.79
N LEU A 188 -17.40 -23.29 38.17
CA LEU A 188 -17.79 -23.37 36.77
C LEU A 188 -19.08 -22.58 36.46
N GLU A 189 -20.05 -22.57 37.37
CA GLU A 189 -21.27 -21.78 37.20
C GLU A 189 -21.02 -20.28 37.13
N GLU A 190 -20.04 -19.78 37.88
CA GLU A 190 -19.64 -18.38 37.81
C GLU A 190 -18.97 -18.07 36.47
N HIS A 191 -18.18 -19.01 35.93
CA HIS A 191 -17.64 -18.89 34.57
C HIS A 191 -18.76 -18.83 33.52
N ARG A 192 -19.79 -19.68 33.62
CA ARG A 192 -20.97 -19.64 32.73
C ARG A 192 -21.65 -18.26 32.78
N GLN A 193 -21.83 -17.69 33.98
CA GLN A 193 -22.40 -16.35 34.14
C GLN A 193 -21.53 -15.25 33.55
N ILE A 194 -20.20 -15.33 33.71
CA ILE A 194 -19.26 -14.39 33.11
C ILE A 194 -19.35 -14.46 31.58
N ILE A 195 -19.34 -15.66 31.00
CA ILE A 195 -19.47 -15.84 29.56
C ILE A 195 -20.82 -15.34 29.06
N ASP A 196 -21.93 -15.66 29.71
CA ASP A 196 -23.27 -15.17 29.34
C ASP A 196 -23.30 -13.64 29.27
N LYS A 197 -22.78 -12.97 30.31
CA LYS A 197 -22.68 -11.51 30.35
C LYS A 197 -21.81 -10.98 29.20
N LYS A 198 -20.68 -11.64 28.92
CA LYS A 198 -19.74 -11.23 27.87
C LYS A 198 -20.31 -11.40 26.47
N VAL A 199 -21.04 -12.48 26.23
CA VAL A 199 -21.70 -12.73 24.96
C VAL A 199 -22.65 -11.57 24.61
N ARG A 200 -23.51 -11.17 25.55
CA ARG A 200 -24.44 -10.03 25.37
C ARG A 200 -23.71 -8.70 25.21
N GLN A 201 -22.70 -8.43 26.04
CA GLN A 201 -21.94 -7.18 25.99
C GLN A 201 -21.19 -6.98 24.67
N LEU A 202 -20.69 -8.07 24.09
CA LEU A 202 -19.91 -8.04 22.85
C LEU A 202 -20.80 -8.16 21.60
N GLY A 203 -22.13 -8.29 21.73
CA GLY A 203 -23.03 -8.55 20.60
C GLY A 203 -22.84 -9.92 19.96
N LEU A 204 -22.24 -10.87 20.69
CA LEU A 204 -22.00 -12.24 20.23
C LEU A 204 -23.29 -13.06 20.18
N ASP A 205 -24.30 -12.69 20.98
CA ASP A 205 -25.64 -13.28 20.96
C ASP A 205 -26.27 -13.13 19.57
N THR A 206 -26.38 -11.90 19.09
CA THR A 206 -26.93 -11.55 17.78
C THR A 206 -26.04 -12.06 16.65
N PHE A 207 -24.73 -12.11 16.86
CA PHE A 207 -23.79 -12.64 15.88
C PHE A 207 -23.90 -14.16 15.69
N ILE A 208 -24.14 -14.91 16.76
CA ILE A 208 -24.30 -16.37 16.68
C ILE A 208 -25.62 -16.72 15.99
N ASP A 209 -26.70 -16.04 16.37
CA ASP A 209 -28.02 -16.20 15.78
C ASP A 209 -28.79 -14.88 15.87
N SER A 210 -29.00 -14.22 14.73
CA SER A 210 -29.69 -12.93 14.65
C SER A 210 -31.20 -13.06 14.84
N GLU A 211 -31.78 -14.23 14.57
CA GLU A 211 -33.22 -14.47 14.71
C GLU A 211 -33.57 -14.86 16.15
N ASN A 212 -32.69 -15.60 16.81
CA ASN A 212 -32.84 -16.02 18.19
C ASN A 212 -31.58 -15.72 19.03
N PRO A 213 -31.45 -14.50 19.58
CA PRO A 213 -30.29 -14.10 20.40
C PRO A 213 -30.09 -14.93 21.67
N GLU A 214 -31.00 -15.81 22.05
CA GLU A 214 -30.83 -16.70 23.21
C GLU A 214 -30.31 -18.09 22.82
N ALA A 215 -30.20 -18.40 21.52
CA ALA A 215 -29.74 -19.70 21.02
C ALA A 215 -28.30 -20.04 21.45
N TYR A 216 -27.45 -19.04 21.70
CA TYR A 216 -26.08 -19.27 22.18
C TYR A 216 -26.04 -20.00 23.53
N LYS A 217 -27.12 -19.94 24.33
CA LYS A 217 -27.16 -20.55 25.67
C LYS A 217 -26.96 -22.06 25.63
N GLU A 218 -27.43 -22.71 24.57
CA GLU A 218 -27.23 -24.16 24.35
C GLU A 218 -25.75 -24.50 24.13
N TYR A 219 -24.96 -23.53 23.66
CA TYR A 219 -23.54 -23.68 23.32
C TYR A 219 -22.61 -23.07 24.38
N LEU A 220 -23.10 -22.70 25.57
CA LEU A 220 -22.25 -22.09 26.61
C LEU A 220 -21.06 -22.98 27.00
N ASP A 221 -21.29 -24.29 27.11
CA ASP A 221 -20.24 -25.25 27.45
C ASP A 221 -19.29 -25.50 26.28
N ASP A 222 -19.76 -25.40 25.04
CA ASP A 222 -18.91 -25.43 23.84
C ASP A 222 -18.00 -24.19 23.79
N LEU A 223 -18.55 -22.99 24.05
CA LEU A 223 -17.81 -21.72 24.11
C LEU A 223 -16.74 -21.75 25.21
N LEU A 224 -17.11 -22.24 26.41
CA LEU A 224 -16.16 -22.43 27.51
C LEU A 224 -15.07 -23.44 27.15
N CYS A 225 -15.43 -24.55 26.52
CA CYS A 225 -14.45 -25.54 26.06
C CYS A 225 -13.44 -24.92 25.08
N MET A 226 -13.90 -24.17 24.08
CA MET A 226 -13.02 -23.48 23.13
C MET A 226 -12.15 -22.43 23.84
N ALA A 227 -12.72 -21.64 24.75
CA ALA A 227 -12.00 -20.62 25.50
C ALA A 227 -10.87 -21.21 26.36
N TYR A 228 -11.12 -22.33 27.06
CA TYR A 228 -10.11 -23.01 27.86
C TYR A 228 -9.03 -23.66 27.01
N ASN A 229 -9.40 -24.24 25.86
CA ASN A 229 -8.46 -24.97 25.00
C ASN A 229 -7.75 -24.07 23.96
N ALA A 230 -7.96 -22.76 23.99
CA ALA A 230 -7.21 -21.80 23.19
C ALA A 230 -5.70 -21.84 23.50
N GLN A 231 -5.33 -22.19 24.75
CA GLN A 231 -3.94 -22.38 25.16
C GLN A 231 -3.71 -23.84 25.58
N ARG A 232 -2.71 -24.51 24.99
CA ARG A 232 -2.36 -25.91 25.31
C ARG A 232 -1.56 -26.10 26.60
N ARG A 233 -1.64 -25.18 27.58
CA ARG A 233 -0.83 -25.25 28.82
C ARG A 233 -1.73 -25.19 30.06
N TRP A 234 -1.70 -26.30 30.82
CA TRP A 234 -2.48 -26.57 32.04
C TRP A 234 -4.00 -26.58 31.76
N ASP A 235 -4.72 -27.60 32.26
CA ASP A 235 -6.19 -27.70 32.17
C ASP A 235 -6.79 -27.73 30.74
N THR A 236 -6.25 -28.56 29.85
CA THR A 236 -6.98 -28.90 28.61
C THR A 236 -8.19 -29.75 29.01
N ASN A 237 -9.31 -29.09 29.31
CA ASN A 237 -10.53 -29.62 29.93
C ASN A 237 -11.31 -30.59 29.03
N TRP A 238 -10.63 -31.56 28.41
CA TRP A 238 -11.23 -32.59 27.56
C TRP A 238 -11.91 -33.71 28.35
N ASN A 239 -11.64 -33.83 29.66
CA ASN A 239 -12.39 -34.72 30.55
C ASN A 239 -13.66 -34.02 31.07
N PHE A 240 -14.64 -33.85 30.19
CA PHE A 240 -15.86 -33.12 30.49
C PHE A 240 -16.60 -33.61 31.75
N SER A 241 -16.55 -34.92 32.02
CA SER A 241 -17.17 -35.52 33.20
C SER A 241 -16.52 -35.09 34.53
N GLU A 242 -15.21 -34.90 34.53
CA GLU A 242 -14.45 -34.45 35.71
C GLU A 242 -14.59 -32.95 35.93
N PHE A 243 -14.68 -32.19 34.84
CA PHE A 243 -14.78 -30.72 34.88
C PHE A 243 -16.22 -30.19 34.90
N GLY A 244 -17.24 -31.03 34.74
CA GLY A 244 -18.66 -30.64 34.78
C GLY A 244 -19.16 -29.89 33.54
N LEU A 245 -18.47 -30.02 32.40
CA LEU A 245 -18.87 -29.47 31.11
C LEU A 245 -19.75 -30.48 30.35
N ASN A 246 -20.74 -30.00 29.60
CA ASN A 246 -21.61 -30.80 28.74
C ASN A 246 -21.76 -30.15 27.35
N PRO A 247 -20.68 -30.10 26.54
CA PRO A 247 -20.75 -29.51 25.21
C PRO A 247 -21.74 -30.26 24.30
N LEU A 248 -22.45 -29.51 23.46
CA LEU A 248 -23.45 -30.06 22.53
C LEU A 248 -22.81 -30.54 21.22
N LEU A 249 -21.70 -29.92 20.80
CA LEU A 249 -21.03 -30.27 19.56
C LEU A 249 -20.35 -31.65 19.64
N LYS A 250 -20.35 -32.37 18.52
CA LYS A 250 -19.63 -33.65 18.40
C LYS A 250 -18.13 -33.44 18.60
N ASP A 251 -17.46 -34.43 19.21
CA ASP A 251 -16.03 -34.41 19.51
C ASP A 251 -15.15 -33.93 18.35
N ARG A 252 -15.40 -34.41 17.12
CA ARG A 252 -14.61 -34.03 15.95
C ARG A 252 -14.76 -32.55 15.58
N THR A 253 -15.99 -32.04 15.65
CA THR A 253 -16.27 -30.63 15.40
C THR A 253 -15.64 -29.77 16.49
N LEU A 254 -15.90 -30.08 17.76
CA LEU A 254 -15.39 -29.32 18.90
C LEU A 254 -13.85 -29.26 18.96
N ARG A 255 -13.17 -30.37 18.62
CA ARG A 255 -11.70 -30.39 18.47
C ARG A 255 -11.23 -29.50 17.35
N SER A 256 -11.89 -29.53 16.19
CA SER A 256 -11.52 -28.67 15.05
C SER A 256 -11.69 -27.19 15.39
N LEU A 257 -12.77 -26.82 16.08
CA LEU A 257 -12.99 -25.45 16.51
C LEU A 257 -11.97 -25.03 17.58
N SER A 258 -11.69 -25.89 18.56
CA SER A 258 -10.68 -25.60 19.60
C SER A 258 -9.27 -25.46 19.01
N ASP A 259 -8.89 -26.27 18.02
CA ASP A 259 -7.62 -26.14 17.32
C ASP A 259 -7.54 -24.85 16.49
N LEU A 260 -8.66 -24.41 15.86
CA LEU A 260 -8.75 -23.11 15.18
C LEU A 260 -8.62 -21.94 16.18
N THR A 261 -9.29 -22.00 17.33
CA THR A 261 -9.14 -21.02 18.41
C THR A 261 -7.70 -20.98 18.92
N CYS A 262 -7.08 -22.15 19.10
CA CYS A 262 -5.69 -22.26 19.52
C CYS A 262 -4.72 -21.71 18.47
N LEU A 263 -5.00 -21.91 17.19
CA LEU A 263 -4.23 -21.32 16.10
C LEU A 263 -4.30 -19.79 16.15
N ALA A 264 -5.50 -19.23 16.28
CA ALA A 264 -5.72 -17.78 16.35
C ALA A 264 -4.94 -17.13 17.51
N ASP A 265 -5.04 -17.71 18.72
CA ASP A 265 -4.24 -17.24 19.87
C ASP A 265 -2.74 -17.41 19.61
N SER A 266 -2.32 -18.55 19.06
CA SER A 266 -0.90 -18.82 18.76
C SER A 266 -0.33 -17.83 17.75
N LEU A 267 -1.08 -17.45 16.71
CA LEU A 267 -0.64 -16.47 15.71
C LEU A 267 -0.43 -15.09 16.34
N ALA A 268 -1.38 -14.60 17.15
CA ALA A 268 -1.26 -13.30 17.81
C ALA A 268 -0.14 -13.28 18.88
N SER A 269 0.06 -14.41 19.55
CA SER A 269 0.91 -14.52 20.71
C SER A 269 2.37 -14.84 20.41
N ILE A 270 2.64 -15.67 19.39
CA ILE A 270 3.97 -16.18 19.03
C ILE A 270 4.65 -15.27 18.01
N ILE A 271 3.92 -14.81 16.99
CA ILE A 271 4.53 -14.13 15.85
C ILE A 271 4.88 -12.69 16.20
N LYS A 272 6.18 -12.39 16.19
CA LYS A 272 6.76 -11.04 16.33
C LYS A 272 7.71 -10.72 15.17
N HIS A 273 8.25 -11.75 14.54
CA HIS A 273 9.13 -11.69 13.38
C HIS A 273 8.76 -12.75 12.33
N PRO A 274 9.11 -12.55 11.04
CA PRO A 274 8.77 -13.51 9.99
C PRO A 274 9.24 -14.94 10.28
N GLN A 275 10.44 -15.12 10.85
CA GLN A 275 10.98 -16.44 11.17
C GLN A 275 10.22 -17.20 12.27
N ASP A 276 9.34 -16.54 13.03
CA ASP A 276 8.52 -17.22 14.03
C ASP A 276 7.50 -18.17 13.38
N ALA A 277 7.31 -18.10 12.05
CA ALA A 277 6.60 -19.09 11.25
C ALA A 277 7.15 -20.53 11.40
N ASP A 278 8.44 -20.67 11.74
CA ASP A 278 9.07 -21.97 11.96
C ASP A 278 8.73 -22.58 13.33
N ASN A 279 7.93 -21.90 14.16
CA ASN A 279 7.57 -22.40 15.47
C ASN A 279 6.88 -23.78 15.37
N PRO A 280 7.40 -24.82 16.05
CA PRO A 280 6.85 -26.18 15.96
C PRO A 280 5.37 -26.26 16.31
N ARG A 281 4.91 -25.49 17.30
CA ARG A 281 3.50 -25.48 17.73
C ARG A 281 2.57 -25.00 16.62
N LEU A 282 2.95 -23.93 15.91
CA LEU A 282 2.16 -23.43 14.78
C LEU A 282 2.09 -24.47 13.66
N ASN A 283 3.22 -25.09 13.35
CA ASN A 283 3.33 -26.12 12.32
C ASN A 283 2.54 -27.39 12.67
N GLU A 284 2.50 -27.81 13.94
CA GLU A 284 1.67 -28.92 14.40
C GLU A 284 0.17 -28.63 14.27
N ILE A 285 -0.27 -27.44 14.68
CA ILE A 285 -1.68 -27.06 14.63
C ILE A 285 -2.16 -26.96 13.17
N ILE A 286 -1.40 -26.29 12.29
CA ILE A 286 -1.78 -26.19 10.87
C ILE A 286 -1.72 -27.55 10.18
N HIS A 287 -0.78 -28.42 10.55
CA HIS A 287 -0.73 -29.79 10.03
C HIS A 287 -1.99 -30.56 10.41
N SER A 288 -2.43 -30.50 11.67
CA SER A 288 -3.67 -31.11 12.15
C SER A 288 -4.90 -30.60 11.40
N LEU A 289 -5.08 -29.27 11.35
CA LEU A 289 -6.25 -28.63 10.73
C LEU A 289 -6.34 -28.85 9.22
N SER A 290 -5.20 -28.93 8.53
CA SER A 290 -5.12 -29.06 7.07
C SER A 290 -5.02 -30.50 6.57
N ASP A 291 -5.14 -31.51 7.44
CA ASP A 291 -4.82 -32.91 7.13
C ASP A 291 -3.44 -33.04 6.44
N GLY A 292 -2.47 -32.21 6.88
CA GLY A 292 -1.10 -32.15 6.38
C GLY A 292 -0.87 -31.51 5.01
N LYS A 293 -1.88 -30.82 4.46
CA LYS A 293 -1.81 -30.19 3.13
C LYS A 293 -1.17 -28.80 3.12
N LEU A 294 -1.15 -28.11 4.26
CA LEU A 294 -0.64 -26.73 4.39
C LEU A 294 0.56 -26.65 5.34
N LYS A 295 1.37 -25.61 5.17
CA LYS A 295 2.50 -25.24 6.03
C LYS A 295 2.64 -23.73 6.09
N PHE A 296 3.30 -23.21 7.13
CA PHE A 296 3.78 -21.84 7.12
C PHE A 296 5.13 -21.75 6.41
N THR A 297 5.37 -20.59 5.80
CA THR A 297 6.67 -20.21 5.22
C THR A 297 6.78 -18.70 5.28
N TYR A 298 7.96 -18.14 5.08
CA TYR A 298 8.15 -16.70 5.17
C TYR A 298 9.27 -16.22 4.25
N HIS A 299 9.27 -14.92 3.99
CA HIS A 299 10.49 -14.22 3.59
C HIS A 299 10.86 -13.18 4.65
N ARG A 300 12.13 -12.81 4.67
CA ARG A 300 12.64 -11.75 5.54
C ARG A 300 13.70 -10.93 4.82
N ILE A 301 13.68 -9.64 5.11
CA ILE A 301 14.71 -8.68 4.72
C ILE A 301 15.57 -8.39 5.96
N SER A 302 16.89 -8.43 5.78
CA SER A 302 17.85 -8.22 6.87
C SER A 302 17.93 -6.76 7.32
N GLU A 303 17.62 -5.81 6.44
CA GLU A 303 17.72 -4.37 6.69
C GLU A 303 16.41 -3.64 6.40
N ASN A 304 16.05 -2.70 7.27
CA ASN A 304 14.96 -1.76 7.04
C ASN A 304 15.54 -0.41 6.62
N ARG A 305 15.34 -0.05 5.35
CA ARG A 305 15.76 1.21 4.71
C ARG A 305 14.56 2.05 4.27
N GLY A 306 13.43 1.95 4.99
CA GLY A 306 12.23 2.73 4.72
C GLY A 306 11.56 2.32 3.40
N VAL A 307 11.31 3.30 2.52
CA VAL A 307 10.54 3.10 1.27
C VAL A 307 11.11 1.98 0.40
N LEU A 308 12.44 1.87 0.29
CA LEU A 308 13.06 0.80 -0.50
C LEU A 308 12.73 -0.59 0.06
N THR A 309 12.68 -0.76 1.38
CA THR A 309 12.30 -2.03 2.00
C THR A 309 10.86 -2.41 1.65
N ASN A 310 9.95 -1.43 1.58
CA ASN A 310 8.57 -1.70 1.15
C ASN A 310 8.51 -2.16 -0.31
N VAL A 311 9.29 -1.54 -1.21
CA VAL A 311 9.34 -1.97 -2.62
C VAL A 311 9.91 -3.38 -2.75
N VAL A 312 10.97 -3.71 -2.02
CA VAL A 312 11.56 -5.06 -2.00
C VAL A 312 10.59 -6.09 -1.40
N ASN A 313 9.91 -5.76 -0.31
CA ASN A 313 8.87 -6.62 0.26
C ASN A 313 7.75 -6.90 -0.74
N ASN A 314 7.26 -5.87 -1.43
CA ASN A 314 6.21 -6.02 -2.44
C ASN A 314 6.66 -6.86 -3.64
N ALA A 315 7.92 -6.70 -4.08
CA ALA A 315 8.48 -7.55 -5.13
C ALA A 315 8.55 -9.02 -4.69
N LEU A 316 8.99 -9.30 -3.46
CA LEU A 316 9.02 -10.66 -2.92
C LEU A 316 7.61 -11.25 -2.80
N ILE A 317 6.61 -10.47 -2.36
CA ILE A 317 5.21 -10.91 -2.36
C ILE A 317 4.75 -11.27 -3.77
N GLN A 318 5.03 -10.44 -4.77
CA GLN A 318 4.67 -10.70 -6.16
C GLN A 318 5.30 -12.00 -6.68
N VAL A 319 6.58 -12.24 -6.41
CA VAL A 319 7.24 -13.48 -6.86
C VAL A 319 6.61 -14.72 -6.21
N HIS A 320 6.19 -14.64 -4.94
CA HIS A 320 5.47 -15.75 -4.30
C HIS A 320 4.09 -15.98 -4.93
N THR A 321 3.35 -14.90 -5.22
CA THR A 321 1.97 -15.00 -5.71
C THR A 321 1.88 -15.26 -7.22
N GLN A 322 2.87 -14.89 -8.01
CA GLN A 322 2.92 -15.13 -9.47
C GLN A 322 2.98 -16.62 -9.84
N ILE A 323 3.44 -17.47 -8.92
CA ILE A 323 3.47 -18.93 -9.12
C ILE A 323 2.08 -19.54 -8.92
N ASN A 324 1.14 -18.81 -8.29
CA ASN A 324 -0.23 -19.27 -8.18
C ASN A 324 -0.89 -19.34 -9.56
N THR A 325 -1.79 -20.31 -9.69
CA THR A 325 -2.60 -20.54 -10.89
C THR A 325 -4.08 -20.50 -10.50
N ASP A 326 -4.98 -20.44 -11.48
CA ASP A 326 -6.42 -20.47 -11.24
C ASP A 326 -6.84 -21.76 -10.52
N GLU A 327 -6.15 -22.87 -10.79
CA GLU A 327 -6.41 -24.17 -10.16
C GLU A 327 -5.70 -24.34 -8.81
N ASN A 328 -4.50 -23.76 -8.64
CA ASN A 328 -3.68 -23.96 -7.46
C ASN A 328 -3.09 -22.66 -6.91
N ILE A 329 -3.59 -22.28 -5.73
CA ILE A 329 -2.98 -21.26 -4.88
C ILE A 329 -1.89 -21.94 -4.03
N TYR A 330 -0.62 -21.75 -4.40
CA TYR A 330 0.54 -22.32 -3.71
C TYR A 330 0.98 -21.49 -2.53
N TYR A 331 1.01 -20.15 -2.67
CA TYR A 331 1.42 -19.22 -1.63
C TYR A 331 0.36 -18.14 -1.43
N GLU A 332 -0.11 -17.98 -0.20
CA GLU A 332 -1.07 -16.95 0.17
C GLU A 332 -0.45 -16.08 1.27
N PRO A 333 -0.23 -14.77 1.02
CA PRO A 333 0.26 -13.86 2.06
C PRO A 333 -0.71 -13.82 3.23
N LEU A 334 -0.20 -14.03 4.45
CA LEU A 334 -1.04 -14.17 5.65
C LEU A 334 -0.79 -13.05 6.66
N LEU A 335 0.47 -12.80 7.02
CA LEU A 335 0.85 -11.81 8.02
C LEU A 335 1.96 -10.91 7.49
N TYR A 336 1.72 -9.60 7.55
CA TYR A 336 2.65 -8.58 7.10
C TYR A 336 3.40 -8.00 8.29
N LEU A 337 4.73 -8.13 8.29
CA LEU A 337 5.61 -7.62 9.34
C LEU A 337 6.56 -6.56 8.76
N PRO A 338 7.15 -5.68 9.60
CA PRO A 338 8.04 -4.63 9.12
C PRO A 338 9.24 -5.11 8.29
N THR A 339 9.66 -6.37 8.49
CA THR A 339 10.84 -6.96 7.84
C THR A 339 10.51 -8.13 6.94
N GLY A 340 9.24 -8.42 6.66
CA GLY A 340 8.89 -9.54 5.80
C GLY A 340 7.43 -9.98 5.91
N VAL A 341 7.11 -11.08 5.25
CA VAL A 341 5.75 -11.64 5.22
C VAL A 341 5.81 -13.11 5.57
N ILE A 342 4.82 -13.57 6.33
CA ILE A 342 4.52 -14.99 6.52
C ILE A 342 3.40 -15.36 5.56
N TYR A 343 3.57 -16.49 4.88
CA TYR A 343 2.63 -17.05 3.93
C TYR A 343 2.07 -18.36 4.46
N LEU A 344 0.83 -18.61 4.10
CA LEU A 344 0.25 -19.95 4.11
C LEU A 344 0.59 -20.61 2.77
N ALA A 345 1.33 -21.70 2.81
CA ALA A 345 1.77 -22.40 1.61
C ALA A 345 1.22 -23.82 1.54
N ARG A 346 0.95 -24.29 0.32
CA ARG A 346 0.75 -25.73 0.12
C ARG A 346 2.05 -26.48 0.42
N ARG A 347 1.92 -27.71 0.90
CA ARG A 347 3.07 -28.54 1.22
C ARG A 347 3.93 -28.85 0.00
N ASP A 348 3.28 -29.01 -1.16
CA ASP A 348 3.85 -29.27 -2.48
C ASP A 348 4.20 -27.99 -3.28
N ALA A 349 4.18 -26.81 -2.64
CA ALA A 349 4.48 -25.55 -3.32
C ALA A 349 5.90 -25.53 -3.93
N PRO A 350 6.06 -25.08 -5.19
CA PRO A 350 7.36 -24.93 -5.84
C PRO A 350 8.28 -23.96 -5.08
N ALA A 351 9.59 -24.19 -5.13
CA ALA A 351 10.56 -23.27 -4.53
C ALA A 351 10.54 -21.90 -5.25
N ILE A 352 10.73 -20.84 -4.47
CA ILE A 352 10.82 -19.47 -4.99
C ILE A 352 12.21 -19.24 -5.58
N SER A 353 12.27 -18.79 -6.84
CA SER A 353 13.51 -18.29 -7.43
C SER A 353 13.73 -16.83 -7.04
N LEU A 354 14.96 -16.50 -6.67
CA LEU A 354 15.36 -15.13 -6.32
C LEU A 354 16.02 -14.39 -7.48
N ASP A 355 16.29 -15.07 -8.60
CA ASP A 355 17.11 -14.54 -9.69
C ASP A 355 16.49 -13.29 -10.35
N ASP A 356 15.16 -13.26 -10.46
CA ASP A 356 14.42 -12.15 -11.08
C ASP A 356 13.95 -11.07 -10.09
N VAL A 357 14.14 -11.28 -8.79
CA VAL A 357 13.72 -10.30 -7.76
C VAL A 357 14.34 -8.92 -8.00
N PRO A 358 15.63 -8.76 -8.34
CA PRO A 358 16.20 -7.44 -8.63
C PRO A 358 15.51 -6.74 -9.82
N ASN A 359 15.18 -7.48 -10.87
CA ASN A 359 14.48 -6.94 -12.04
C ASN A 359 13.06 -6.51 -11.65
N GLN A 360 12.34 -7.32 -10.88
CA GLN A 360 11.01 -6.97 -10.37
C GLN A 360 11.04 -5.73 -9.48
N VAL A 361 12.07 -5.56 -8.65
CA VAL A 361 12.25 -4.34 -7.84
C VAL A 361 12.45 -3.11 -8.73
N ILE A 362 13.31 -3.19 -9.75
CA ILE A 362 13.54 -2.10 -10.70
C ILE A 362 12.25 -1.72 -11.42
N GLU A 363 11.50 -2.69 -11.92
CA GLU A 363 10.23 -2.45 -12.61
C GLU A 363 9.17 -1.85 -11.68
N ASN A 364 9.11 -2.30 -10.42
CA ASN A 364 8.23 -1.69 -9.42
C ASN A 364 8.60 -0.23 -9.13
N ILE A 365 9.91 0.09 -9.00
CA ILE A 365 10.38 1.48 -8.83
C ILE A 365 9.97 2.31 -10.05
N LYS A 366 10.24 1.83 -11.26
CA LYS A 366 9.88 2.53 -12.49
C LYS A 366 8.38 2.76 -12.59
N SER A 367 7.57 1.75 -12.26
CA SER A 367 6.11 1.85 -12.28
C SER A 367 5.58 2.89 -11.28
N LEU A 368 6.07 2.87 -10.04
CA LEU A 368 5.68 3.83 -9.01
C LEU A 368 6.09 5.26 -9.37
N CYS A 369 7.35 5.45 -9.80
CA CYS A 369 7.87 6.75 -10.21
C CYS A 369 7.16 7.28 -11.47
N SER A 370 6.98 6.45 -12.49
CA SER A 370 6.26 6.85 -13.71
C SER A 370 4.80 7.21 -13.42
N GLY A 371 4.11 6.47 -12.53
CA GLY A 371 2.76 6.82 -12.08
C GLY A 371 2.69 8.20 -11.42
N GLN A 372 3.63 8.51 -10.52
CA GLN A 372 3.69 9.82 -9.87
C GLN A 372 4.07 10.95 -10.84
N LEU A 373 5.01 10.70 -11.75
CA LEU A 373 5.41 11.67 -12.77
C LEU A 373 4.27 11.95 -13.75
N LYS A 374 3.46 10.95 -14.11
CA LYS A 374 2.28 11.14 -14.95
C LYS A 374 1.20 11.96 -14.25
N LEU A 375 0.97 11.71 -12.96
CA LEU A 375 -0.02 12.44 -12.16
C LEU A 375 0.36 13.90 -11.93
N ARG A 376 1.61 14.16 -11.50
CA ARG A 376 2.03 15.50 -11.08
C ARG A 376 2.66 16.31 -12.20
N GLN A 377 3.24 15.65 -13.21
CA GLN A 377 3.95 16.26 -14.34
C GLN A 377 5.06 17.25 -13.90
N MET A 378 5.64 17.00 -12.72
CA MET A 378 6.72 17.83 -12.16
C MET A 378 7.94 17.76 -13.06
N GLY A 379 8.55 18.91 -13.35
CA GLY A 379 9.67 19.01 -14.28
C GLY A 379 9.27 19.36 -15.72
N PHE A 380 7.97 19.39 -16.04
CA PHE A 380 7.48 20.04 -17.27
C PHE A 380 7.27 21.53 -17.07
N GLY A 381 7.70 22.34 -18.04
CA GLY A 381 7.50 23.80 -18.04
C GLY A 381 7.82 24.45 -19.38
N ARG A 382 7.66 25.77 -19.48
CA ARG A 382 8.07 26.57 -20.65
C ARG A 382 9.44 27.22 -20.42
N ASP A 383 10.25 27.33 -21.48
CA ASP A 383 11.58 27.97 -21.42
C ASP A 383 11.78 29.08 -22.46
N GLY A 384 10.73 29.86 -22.71
CA GLY A 384 10.73 30.92 -23.73
C GLY A 384 10.79 30.44 -25.19
N LYS A 385 11.31 29.23 -25.46
CA LYS A 385 11.42 28.59 -26.78
C LYS A 385 10.47 27.40 -26.99
N GLY A 386 9.54 27.22 -26.08
CA GLY A 386 8.54 26.16 -26.08
C GLY A 386 8.52 25.34 -24.79
N MET A 387 7.79 24.23 -24.81
CA MET A 387 7.75 23.25 -23.73
C MET A 387 9.09 22.51 -23.54
N LYS A 388 9.43 22.20 -22.28
CA LYS A 388 10.57 21.36 -21.87
C LYS A 388 10.14 20.38 -20.78
N TYR A 389 10.92 19.32 -20.63
CA TYR A 389 10.82 18.35 -19.54
C TYR A 389 12.20 18.07 -18.94
N ALA A 390 12.22 17.57 -17.71
CA ALA A 390 13.46 17.20 -17.04
C ALA A 390 14.01 15.86 -17.56
N GLU A 391 15.32 15.76 -17.75
CA GLU A 391 15.95 14.58 -18.39
C GLU A 391 15.68 13.25 -17.68
N TYR A 392 15.41 13.26 -16.36
CA TYR A 392 15.11 12.05 -15.60
C TYR A 392 13.85 11.32 -16.07
N TYR A 393 12.96 11.96 -16.83
CA TYR A 393 11.81 11.27 -17.43
C TYR A 393 12.23 10.10 -18.32
N ASN A 394 13.39 10.20 -18.97
CA ASN A 394 13.94 9.15 -19.83
C ASN A 394 14.33 7.87 -19.04
N LEU A 395 14.40 7.95 -17.71
CA LEU A 395 14.65 6.77 -16.85
C LEU A 395 13.37 5.94 -16.60
N PHE A 396 12.19 6.54 -16.81
CA PHE A 396 10.91 5.99 -16.39
C PHE A 396 9.92 5.76 -17.53
N PHE A 397 10.15 6.37 -18.69
CA PHE A 397 9.27 6.27 -19.85
C PHE A 397 10.06 5.91 -21.10
N ASP A 398 9.46 5.07 -21.93
CA ASP A 398 9.82 4.99 -23.35
C ASP A 398 9.30 6.23 -24.10
N GLU A 399 9.66 6.36 -25.38
CA GLU A 399 9.29 7.52 -26.18
C GLU A 399 7.76 7.67 -26.25
N ILE A 400 7.01 6.58 -26.39
CA ILE A 400 5.54 6.59 -26.48
C ILE A 400 4.90 7.00 -25.15
N GLY A 401 5.37 6.44 -24.03
CA GLY A 401 4.93 6.80 -22.70
C GLY A 401 5.20 8.26 -22.40
N LEU A 402 6.37 8.77 -22.79
CA LEU A 402 6.75 10.16 -22.61
C LEU A 402 5.87 11.10 -23.43
N MET A 403 5.52 10.74 -24.67
CA MET A 403 4.57 11.51 -25.49
C MET A 403 3.19 11.62 -24.82
N LYS A 404 2.72 10.57 -24.16
CA LYS A 404 1.44 10.61 -23.41
C LYS A 404 1.50 11.59 -22.23
N VAL A 405 2.57 11.54 -21.44
CA VAL A 405 2.73 12.47 -20.31
C VAL A 405 2.95 13.91 -20.79
N ALA A 406 3.67 14.08 -21.91
CA ALA A 406 3.87 15.37 -22.55
C ALA A 406 2.54 16.01 -22.99
N LEU A 407 1.60 15.21 -23.50
CA LEU A 407 0.26 15.71 -23.84
C LEU A 407 -0.46 16.25 -22.60
N ASP A 408 -0.52 15.44 -21.53
CA ASP A 408 -1.16 15.83 -20.27
C ASP A 408 -0.53 17.11 -19.71
N ALA A 409 0.81 17.20 -19.75
CA ALA A 409 1.55 18.37 -19.30
C ALA A 409 1.28 19.62 -20.16
N THR A 410 1.21 19.48 -21.49
CA THR A 410 0.90 20.59 -22.39
C THR A 410 -0.51 21.13 -22.11
N LEU A 411 -1.51 20.26 -21.94
CA LEU A 411 -2.87 20.66 -21.63
C LEU A 411 -2.98 21.34 -20.25
N ARG A 412 -2.20 20.91 -19.26
CA ARG A 412 -2.12 21.57 -17.95
C ARG A 412 -1.49 22.96 -18.05
N VAL A 413 -0.37 23.08 -18.75
CA VAL A 413 0.39 24.34 -18.88
C VAL A 413 -0.34 25.35 -19.75
N LEU A 414 -1.00 24.88 -20.81
CA LEU A 414 -1.82 25.65 -21.76
C LEU A 414 -3.30 25.32 -21.56
N ASN A 415 -3.78 25.46 -20.33
CA ASN A 415 -5.19 25.23 -20.01
C ASN A 415 -6.10 26.28 -20.66
N ALA A 416 -7.40 25.99 -20.68
CA ALA A 416 -8.42 26.81 -21.33
C ALA A 416 -8.53 28.26 -20.78
N ASN A 417 -8.03 28.52 -19.58
CA ASN A 417 -8.05 29.85 -18.96
C ASN A 417 -6.86 30.72 -19.39
N LYS A 418 -5.91 30.20 -20.17
CA LYS A 418 -4.79 30.99 -20.68
C LYS A 418 -5.15 31.67 -21.99
N ASN A 419 -4.66 32.90 -22.13
CA ASN A 419 -4.74 33.64 -23.37
C ASN A 419 -3.92 32.94 -24.45
N SER A 420 -4.56 32.71 -25.60
CA SER A 420 -3.89 32.22 -26.79
C SER A 420 -2.95 33.29 -27.35
N VAL A 421 -1.83 32.84 -27.91
CA VAL A 421 -0.92 33.67 -28.72
C VAL A 421 -1.04 33.37 -30.21
N GLY A 422 -2.02 32.54 -30.60
CA GLY A 422 -2.27 32.12 -31.98
C GLY A 422 -2.39 33.32 -32.92
N LYS A 423 -3.17 34.34 -32.55
CA LYS A 423 -3.31 35.54 -33.41
C LYS A 423 -1.98 36.26 -33.63
N SER A 424 -1.13 36.34 -32.59
CA SER A 424 0.21 36.92 -32.73
C SER A 424 1.10 36.10 -33.66
N ARG A 425 0.94 34.77 -33.71
CA ARG A 425 1.68 33.91 -34.64
C ARG A 425 1.19 34.06 -36.08
N SER A 426 -0.12 34.12 -36.27
CA SER A 426 -0.75 34.44 -37.57
C SER A 426 -0.23 35.77 -38.13
N ASP A 427 -0.23 36.84 -37.34
CA ASP A 427 0.24 38.16 -37.78
C ASP A 427 1.74 38.15 -38.16
N ASN A 428 2.55 37.29 -37.54
CA ASN A 428 3.96 37.13 -37.90
C ASN A 428 4.14 36.36 -39.21
N LEU A 429 3.32 35.34 -39.50
CA LEU A 429 3.33 34.66 -40.79
C LEU A 429 2.93 35.61 -41.93
N VAL A 430 1.91 36.44 -41.70
CA VAL A 430 1.50 37.50 -42.65
C VAL A 430 2.63 38.52 -42.88
N LYS A 431 3.39 38.89 -41.83
CA LYS A 431 4.59 39.75 -42.01
C LYS A 431 5.66 39.09 -42.87
N PHE A 432 5.86 37.78 -42.77
CA PHE A 432 6.79 37.06 -43.65
C PHE A 432 6.29 37.04 -45.10
N GLN A 433 4.98 36.95 -45.35
CA GLN A 433 4.42 37.14 -46.69
C GLN A 433 4.67 38.55 -47.24
N GLN A 434 4.46 39.60 -46.42
CA GLN A 434 4.73 40.99 -46.82
C GLN A 434 6.21 41.26 -47.15
N GLN A 435 7.12 40.44 -46.62
CA GLN A 435 8.55 40.51 -46.90
C GLN A 435 8.97 39.65 -48.11
N ASN A 436 8.03 39.02 -48.82
CA ASN A 436 8.29 38.06 -49.90
C ASN A 436 9.11 36.84 -49.45
N VAL A 437 9.00 36.46 -48.17
CA VAL A 437 9.64 35.25 -47.61
C VAL A 437 8.74 34.03 -47.76
N LEU A 438 7.43 34.25 -47.72
CA LEU A 438 6.38 33.26 -47.96
C LEU A 438 5.51 33.70 -49.15
N SER A 439 4.96 32.73 -49.87
CA SER A 439 4.07 32.92 -51.01
C SER A 439 2.80 33.68 -50.61
N ALA A 440 2.40 34.63 -51.46
CA ALA A 440 1.21 35.45 -51.25
C ALA A 440 -0.11 34.66 -51.48
N ASP A 441 -0.03 33.50 -52.12
CA ASP A 441 -1.19 32.68 -52.50
C ASP A 441 -1.78 31.88 -51.31
N TYR A 442 -1.14 31.94 -50.14
CA TYR A 442 -1.57 31.22 -48.94
C TYR A 442 -2.31 32.13 -47.96
N ASP A 443 -3.32 31.59 -47.29
CA ASP A 443 -4.01 32.29 -46.20
C ASP A 443 -3.46 31.83 -44.84
N PHE A 444 -2.72 32.71 -44.18
CA PHE A 444 -2.20 32.48 -42.82
C PHE A 444 -3.01 33.22 -41.74
N ASN A 445 -4.23 33.66 -42.05
CA ASN A 445 -5.12 34.27 -41.06
C ASN A 445 -5.90 33.21 -40.29
N PHE A 446 -5.59 33.07 -39.00
CA PHE A 446 -6.35 32.20 -38.10
C PHE A 446 -6.76 32.92 -36.82
N THR A 447 -7.79 32.37 -36.17
CA THR A 447 -8.42 32.95 -34.98
C THR A 447 -7.55 32.78 -33.74
N ASN A 448 -7.86 33.54 -32.69
CA ASN A 448 -7.16 33.40 -31.40
C ASN A 448 -7.77 32.24 -30.61
N ASP A 449 -7.22 31.04 -30.78
CA ASP A 449 -7.71 29.82 -30.13
C ASP A 449 -6.56 29.07 -29.44
N ILE A 450 -6.72 28.80 -28.15
CA ILE A 450 -5.71 28.13 -27.32
C ILE A 450 -5.39 26.71 -27.82
N ARG A 451 -6.32 26.06 -28.53
CA ARG A 451 -6.10 24.74 -29.12
C ARG A 451 -5.01 24.76 -30.20
N ILE A 452 -4.85 25.88 -30.89
CA ILE A 452 -3.75 26.08 -31.85
C ILE A 452 -2.42 26.06 -31.10
N ASP A 453 -2.31 26.79 -29.99
CA ASP A 453 -1.10 26.79 -29.16
C ASP A 453 -0.81 25.40 -28.55
N GLN A 454 -1.85 24.67 -28.14
CA GLN A 454 -1.73 23.31 -27.60
C GLN A 454 -1.14 22.35 -28.64
N ILE A 455 -1.65 22.37 -29.87
CA ILE A 455 -1.14 21.54 -30.97
C ILE A 455 0.29 21.96 -31.29
N ALA A 456 0.55 23.27 -31.42
CA ALA A 456 1.86 23.78 -31.79
C ALA A 456 2.95 23.39 -30.79
N GLU A 457 2.70 23.62 -29.51
CA GLU A 457 3.67 23.34 -28.44
C GLU A 457 3.83 21.84 -28.19
N PHE A 458 2.77 21.04 -28.36
CA PHE A 458 2.87 19.59 -28.24
C PHE A 458 3.61 18.96 -29.42
N GLY A 459 3.26 19.34 -30.66
CA GLY A 459 3.92 18.84 -31.86
C GLY A 459 5.40 19.17 -31.89
N ASP A 460 5.75 20.37 -31.43
CA ASP A 460 7.12 20.82 -31.26
C ASP A 460 7.90 20.01 -30.20
N LEU A 461 7.30 19.81 -29.03
CA LEU A 461 7.87 19.01 -27.96
C LEU A 461 8.13 17.57 -28.41
N ILE A 462 7.21 16.97 -29.17
CA ILE A 462 7.42 15.64 -29.76
C ILE A 462 8.57 15.67 -30.76
N CYS A 463 8.55 16.58 -31.74
CA CYS A 463 9.47 16.52 -32.86
C CYS A 463 10.89 16.91 -32.49
N ARG A 464 11.06 18.08 -31.84
CA ARG A 464 12.39 18.59 -31.53
C ARG A 464 13.00 17.96 -30.29
N LYS A 465 12.20 17.69 -29.25
CA LYS A 465 12.72 17.20 -27.98
C LYS A 465 12.67 15.67 -27.91
N ILE A 466 11.49 15.08 -27.84
CA ILE A 466 11.36 13.62 -27.59
C ILE A 466 11.98 12.81 -28.74
N TRP A 467 11.53 13.05 -29.97
CA TRP A 467 12.05 12.37 -31.15
C TRP A 467 13.45 12.86 -31.50
N GLY A 468 13.68 14.17 -31.55
CA GLY A 468 14.98 14.76 -31.87
C GLY A 468 16.12 14.27 -30.98
N GLU A 469 15.92 14.18 -29.66
CA GLU A 469 16.92 13.61 -28.74
C GLU A 469 17.15 12.12 -28.98
N SER A 470 16.10 11.37 -29.33
CA SER A 470 16.21 9.95 -29.69
C SER A 470 17.01 9.75 -30.97
N VAL A 471 16.74 10.55 -32.01
CA VAL A 471 17.54 10.59 -33.25
C VAL A 471 18.99 10.89 -32.94
N ASN A 472 19.27 11.94 -32.14
CA ASN A 472 20.63 12.31 -31.76
C ASN A 472 21.38 11.17 -31.03
N ARG A 473 20.70 10.46 -30.13
CA ARG A 473 21.26 9.29 -29.42
C ARG A 473 21.60 8.16 -30.40
N ILE A 474 20.70 7.85 -31.33
CA ILE A 474 20.89 6.80 -32.34
C ILE A 474 22.04 7.18 -33.30
N GLU A 475 22.06 8.40 -33.81
CA GLU A 475 23.14 8.87 -34.68
C GLU A 475 24.50 8.85 -33.98
N ALA A 476 24.56 9.21 -32.69
CA ALA A 476 25.78 9.11 -31.89
C ALA A 476 26.25 7.66 -31.74
N ALA A 477 25.32 6.71 -31.60
CA ALA A 477 25.64 5.28 -31.57
C ALA A 477 26.13 4.78 -32.94
N CYS A 478 25.46 5.13 -34.04
CA CYS A 478 25.88 4.79 -35.41
C CYS A 478 27.24 5.39 -35.79
N LYS A 479 27.60 6.56 -35.24
CA LYS A 479 28.94 7.14 -35.41
C LYS A 479 30.02 6.30 -34.72
N LYS A 480 29.69 5.61 -33.62
CA LYS A 480 30.60 4.73 -32.88
C LYS A 480 30.69 3.34 -33.51
N ASP A 481 29.57 2.80 -33.98
CA ASP A 481 29.51 1.51 -34.67
C ASP A 481 28.85 1.65 -36.05
N LYS A 482 29.68 1.55 -37.09
CA LYS A 482 29.25 1.69 -38.49
C LYS A 482 28.46 0.49 -39.02
N ASN A 483 28.40 -0.62 -38.27
CA ASN A 483 27.63 -1.81 -38.65
C ASN A 483 26.15 -1.69 -38.27
N LEU A 484 25.80 -0.69 -37.44
CA LEU A 484 24.41 -0.43 -37.08
C LEU A 484 23.61 0.08 -38.29
N PRO A 485 22.34 -0.32 -38.42
CA PRO A 485 21.47 0.16 -39.49
C PRO A 485 21.32 1.68 -39.43
N LYS A 486 21.32 2.33 -40.60
CA LYS A 486 21.05 3.76 -40.69
C LYS A 486 19.60 4.04 -40.30
N LEU A 487 19.39 5.10 -39.55
CA LEU A 487 18.05 5.55 -39.20
C LEU A 487 17.29 5.97 -40.48
N PRO A 488 16.05 5.49 -40.70
CA PRO A 488 15.23 5.97 -41.81
C PRO A 488 14.93 7.46 -41.64
N ALA A 489 14.93 8.20 -42.75
CA ALA A 489 14.52 9.59 -42.75
C ALA A 489 12.99 9.65 -42.50
N ILE A 490 12.61 9.96 -41.26
CA ILE A 490 11.21 10.12 -40.85
C ILE A 490 10.99 11.59 -40.52
N ASP A 491 10.14 12.24 -41.31
CA ASP A 491 9.56 13.54 -40.99
C ASP A 491 8.22 13.32 -40.27
N LEU A 492 8.19 13.59 -38.97
CA LEU A 492 6.99 13.40 -38.15
C LEU A 492 5.87 14.35 -38.54
N THR A 493 6.17 15.59 -38.91
CA THR A 493 5.17 16.56 -39.39
C THR A 493 4.48 16.02 -40.64
N GLN A 494 5.24 15.46 -41.59
CA GLN A 494 4.67 14.85 -42.79
C GLN A 494 3.81 13.62 -42.45
N LYS A 495 4.24 12.77 -41.51
CA LYS A 495 3.47 11.60 -41.09
C LYS A 495 2.15 11.98 -40.42
N VAL A 496 2.16 13.01 -39.57
CA VAL A 496 0.95 13.52 -38.91
C VAL A 496 0.00 14.15 -39.91
N ALA A 497 0.50 14.94 -40.87
CA ALA A 497 -0.33 15.47 -41.95
C ALA A 497 -1.00 14.36 -42.78
N GLY A 498 -0.29 13.26 -43.04
CA GLY A 498 -0.84 12.05 -43.65
C GLY A 498 -1.95 11.41 -42.83
N PHE A 499 -1.76 11.30 -41.52
CA PHE A 499 -2.72 10.73 -40.59
C PHE A 499 -3.99 11.59 -40.43
N TRP A 500 -3.85 12.92 -40.49
CA TRP A 500 -4.97 13.87 -40.43
C TRP A 500 -5.64 14.13 -41.78
N GLU A 501 -5.20 13.46 -42.86
CA GLU A 501 -5.75 13.64 -44.20
C GLU A 501 -5.63 15.08 -44.73
N ILE A 502 -4.54 15.78 -44.37
CA ILE A 502 -4.25 17.18 -44.77
C ILE A 502 -3.00 17.29 -45.65
N THR A 503 -2.68 16.23 -46.40
CA THR A 503 -1.44 16.15 -47.18
C THR A 503 -1.31 17.19 -48.30
N GLU A 504 -2.44 17.74 -48.76
CA GLU A 504 -2.51 18.82 -49.72
C GLU A 504 -1.88 20.12 -49.21
N TYR A 505 -1.71 20.27 -47.89
CA TYR A 505 -1.05 21.41 -47.25
C TYR A 505 0.46 21.20 -47.02
N LEU A 506 1.02 20.05 -47.39
CA LEU A 506 2.46 19.79 -47.25
C LEU A 506 3.37 20.80 -47.98
N PRO A 507 3.04 21.33 -49.17
CA PRO A 507 3.82 22.38 -49.81
C PRO A 507 3.95 23.63 -48.92
N GLN A 508 2.84 24.07 -48.32
CA GLN A 508 2.77 25.21 -47.40
C GLN A 508 3.63 24.97 -46.16
N ILE A 509 3.48 23.80 -45.53
CA ILE A 509 4.26 23.39 -44.36
C ILE A 509 5.76 23.44 -44.66
N ARG A 510 6.18 22.89 -45.81
CA ARG A 510 7.59 22.91 -46.23
C ARG A 510 8.12 24.32 -46.45
N GLU A 511 7.30 25.21 -47.01
CA GLU A 511 7.69 26.61 -47.19
C GLU A 511 7.86 27.33 -45.85
N ILE A 512 6.98 27.08 -44.88
CA ILE A 512 7.08 27.59 -43.51
C ILE A 512 8.36 27.09 -42.83
N GLN A 513 8.68 25.81 -42.93
CA GLN A 513 9.91 25.23 -42.37
C GLN A 513 11.19 25.90 -42.91
N ARG A 514 11.13 26.46 -44.13
CA ARG A 514 12.26 27.11 -44.81
C ARG A 514 12.35 28.62 -44.61
N ILE A 515 11.47 29.25 -43.80
CA ILE A 515 11.49 30.71 -43.54
C ILE A 515 12.89 31.23 -43.20
N ASN A 516 13.63 30.54 -42.32
CA ASN A 516 14.97 30.97 -41.93
C ASN A 516 16.00 30.88 -43.08
N GLU A 517 15.85 29.89 -43.98
CA GLU A 517 16.67 29.78 -45.18
C GLU A 517 16.34 30.89 -46.16
N SER A 518 15.05 31.12 -46.44
CA SER A 518 14.56 32.16 -47.33
C SER A 518 14.95 33.57 -46.86
N LEU A 519 14.89 33.85 -45.55
CA LEU A 519 15.38 35.12 -44.98
C LEU A 519 16.87 35.32 -45.26
N LYS A 520 17.68 34.26 -45.12
CA LYS A 520 19.12 34.29 -45.37
C LYS A 520 19.45 34.46 -46.85
N GLU A 521 18.75 33.75 -47.73
CA GLU A 521 18.89 33.85 -49.18
C GLU A 521 18.55 35.27 -49.69
N ASN A 522 17.49 35.87 -49.12
CA ASN A 522 17.05 37.23 -49.46
C ASN A 522 17.81 38.34 -48.73
N LYS A 523 18.82 38.00 -47.91
CA LYS A 523 19.62 38.95 -47.09
C LYS A 523 18.76 39.83 -46.17
N LEU A 524 17.62 39.32 -45.72
CA LEU A 524 16.71 39.99 -44.80
C LEU A 524 17.11 39.71 -43.35
N LYS A 525 16.93 40.69 -42.46
CA LYS A 525 17.19 40.52 -41.02
C LYS A 525 15.99 39.83 -40.36
N GLY A 526 16.23 38.75 -39.61
CA GLY A 526 15.21 38.08 -38.82
C GLY A 526 15.50 36.60 -38.60
N ASN A 527 14.68 35.95 -37.79
CA ASN A 527 14.56 34.50 -37.69
C ASN A 527 13.20 34.14 -37.07
N THR A 528 12.83 32.87 -37.09
CA THR A 528 11.59 32.39 -36.45
C THR A 528 11.64 32.39 -34.92
N GLY A 529 12.74 32.79 -34.29
CA GLY A 529 12.91 32.78 -32.83
C GLY A 529 12.90 31.38 -32.21
N GLY A 530 12.95 30.33 -33.02
CA GLY A 530 12.74 28.94 -32.58
C GLY A 530 11.28 28.58 -32.35
N VAL A 531 10.33 29.40 -32.82
CA VAL A 531 8.89 29.13 -32.80
C VAL A 531 8.57 28.08 -33.88
N PRO A 532 7.78 27.04 -33.55
CA PRO A 532 7.38 25.97 -34.44
C PRO A 532 6.20 26.38 -35.34
N TYR A 533 6.43 27.35 -36.23
CA TYR A 533 5.38 27.90 -37.09
C TYR A 533 4.69 26.86 -37.97
N GLU A 534 5.37 25.76 -38.30
CA GLU A 534 4.83 24.66 -39.10
C GLU A 534 3.72 23.86 -38.39
N TRP A 535 3.60 24.01 -37.07
CA TRP A 535 2.54 23.39 -36.27
C TRP A 535 1.39 24.36 -35.92
N TYR A 536 1.57 25.66 -36.18
CA TYR A 536 0.53 26.68 -36.11
C TYR A 536 -0.24 26.70 -37.44
#